data_AF-A3SM30-F1
#
_entry.id   AF-A3SM30-F1
#
_cell.length_a   1.000
_cell.length_b   1.000
_cell.length_c   1.000
_cell.angle_alpha   90.00
_cell.angle_beta   90.00
_cell.angle_gamma   90.00
#
_symmetry.space_group_name_H-M   'P 1'
#
loop_
_entity.id
_entity.type
_entity.pdbx_description
1 polymer ?
#
loop_
_entity_poly.entity_id
_entity_poly.type
_entity_poly.pdbx_seq_one_letter_code
_entity_poly.pdbx_strand_id
1 'polypeptide(L)'
;MSELTLTKTRLFEGVWEGVLTSAQEGNSQPQVKVTHLQEEIPNVEVVENREAGHWVVRVPIPAELISDGVQTFLIHDAKTGDTLDSFNLISGDALSYDIRAEVMLLREELDLLKRAFRRHCLETTG
;
A
#
# COMPACT_ATOMS: atom_id res chain seq x y z
N MET A 1 -12.10 -11.99 -4.57
CA MET A 1 -12.32 -10.60 -5.01
C MET A 1 -13.44 -10.07 -4.15
N SER A 2 -13.04 -9.46 -3.05
CA SER A 2 -13.92 -8.67 -2.20
C SER A 2 -14.76 -7.71 -3.05
N GLU A 3 -16.07 -7.73 -2.83
CA GLU A 3 -17.03 -6.78 -3.41
C GLU A 3 -17.05 -5.43 -2.67
N LEU A 4 -16.16 -5.28 -1.69
CA LEU A 4 -15.90 -4.03 -0.99
C LEU A 4 -14.82 -3.24 -1.73
N THR A 5 -15.10 -1.96 -1.99
CA THR A 5 -14.15 -1.00 -2.53
C THR A 5 -13.79 -0.01 -1.43
N LEU A 6 -12.52 0.05 -1.05
CA LEU A 6 -12.00 1.02 -0.11
C LEU A 6 -11.26 2.13 -0.88
N THR A 7 -11.61 3.39 -0.62
CA THR A 7 -10.98 4.55 -1.24
C THR A 7 -10.45 5.49 -0.18
N LYS A 8 -9.14 5.75 -0.19
CA LYS A 8 -8.52 6.74 0.70
C LYS A 8 -9.14 8.13 0.50
N THR A 9 -9.41 8.82 1.60
CA THR A 9 -9.83 10.23 1.60
C THR A 9 -8.70 11.15 2.05
N ARG A 10 -8.07 10.86 3.20
CA ARG A 10 -6.94 11.65 3.73
C ARG A 10 -6.12 10.88 4.75
N LEU A 11 -5.01 11.47 5.15
CA LEU A 11 -4.23 11.10 6.33
C LEU A 11 -4.00 12.41 7.10
N PHE A 12 -4.57 12.53 8.30
CA PHE A 12 -4.53 13.77 9.08
C PHE A 12 -4.42 13.44 10.58
N GLU A 13 -3.57 14.16 11.31
CA GLU A 13 -3.34 13.95 12.75
C GLU A 13 -3.02 12.50 13.13
N GLY A 14 -2.25 11.80 12.29
CA GLY A 14 -1.88 10.41 12.51
C GLY A 14 -3.00 9.40 12.23
N VAL A 15 -4.15 9.83 11.68
CA VAL A 15 -5.26 8.96 11.34
C VAL A 15 -5.44 8.89 9.83
N TRP A 16 -5.28 7.69 9.28
CA TRP A 16 -5.66 7.42 7.89
C TRP A 16 -7.17 7.25 7.81
N GLU A 17 -7.81 7.89 6.83
CA GLU A 17 -9.25 7.83 6.63
C GLU A 17 -9.59 7.41 5.20
N GLY A 18 -10.62 6.58 5.07
CA GLY A 18 -11.12 6.09 3.80
C GLY A 18 -12.62 5.87 3.81
N VAL A 19 -13.21 5.82 2.62
CA VAL A 19 -14.61 5.46 2.42
C VAL A 19 -14.67 4.05 1.85
N LEU A 20 -15.47 3.20 2.47
CA LEU A 20 -15.72 1.83 2.08
C LEU A 20 -17.14 1.73 1.51
N THR A 21 -17.26 1.16 0.32
CA THR A 21 -18.56 0.91 -0.34
C THR A 21 -18.68 -0.57 -0.69
N SER A 22 -19.90 -1.11 -0.62
CA SER A 22 -20.22 -2.50 -1.00
C SER A 22 -21.06 -2.51 -2.27
N ALA A 23 -20.78 -3.42 -3.20
CA ALA A 23 -21.63 -3.65 -4.37
C ALA A 23 -22.88 -4.49 -4.05
N GLN A 24 -22.93 -5.15 -2.89
CA GLN A 24 -24.08 -5.98 -2.49
C GLN A 24 -25.12 -5.20 -1.68
N GLU A 25 -26.39 -5.35 -2.07
CA GLU A 25 -27.57 -4.95 -1.28
C GLU A 25 -27.68 -5.85 -0.04
N GLY A 26 -26.91 -5.53 0.99
CA GLY A 26 -26.88 -6.27 2.24
C GLY A 26 -26.27 -5.41 3.33
N ASN A 27 -27.08 -5.02 4.30
CA ASN A 27 -26.71 -4.08 5.36
C ASN A 27 -25.81 -4.71 6.45
N SER A 28 -24.89 -5.60 6.06
CA SER A 28 -23.95 -6.19 7.01
C SER A 28 -22.76 -5.27 7.15
N GLN A 29 -22.54 -4.76 8.36
CA GLN A 29 -21.40 -3.90 8.65
C GLN A 29 -20.10 -4.65 8.29
N PRO A 30 -19.26 -4.07 7.40
CA PRO A 30 -17.98 -4.68 7.03
C PRO A 30 -17.04 -4.67 8.24
N GLN A 31 -16.25 -5.72 8.36
CA GLN A 31 -15.22 -5.83 9.39
C GLN A 31 -13.87 -5.61 8.73
N VAL A 32 -13.17 -4.57 9.16
CA VAL A 32 -11.87 -4.20 8.60
C VAL A 32 -10.80 -4.54 9.62
N LYS A 33 -9.76 -5.25 9.17
CA LYS A 33 -8.54 -5.50 9.93
C LYS A 33 -7.38 -4.80 9.25
N VAL A 34 -6.53 -4.14 10.02
CA VAL A 34 -5.31 -3.52 9.49
C VAL A 34 -4.10 -4.18 10.11
N THR A 35 -3.08 -4.43 9.32
CA THR A 35 -1.81 -4.97 9.82
C THR A 35 -0.60 -4.15 9.37
N HIS A 36 0.42 -4.13 10.21
CA HIS A 36 1.77 -3.68 9.90
C HIS A 36 2.73 -4.81 10.29
N LEU A 37 3.55 -5.29 9.36
CA LEU A 37 4.43 -6.45 9.57
C LEU A 37 3.70 -7.66 10.19
N GLN A 38 2.47 -7.91 9.74
CA GLN A 38 1.57 -8.98 10.22
C GLN A 38 1.00 -8.78 11.62
N GLU A 39 1.42 -7.73 12.34
CA GLU A 39 0.84 -7.34 13.63
C GLU A 39 -0.38 -6.44 13.41
N GLU A 40 -1.43 -6.67 14.20
CA GLU A 40 -2.70 -5.95 14.05
C GLU A 40 -2.63 -4.53 14.62
N ILE A 41 -3.15 -3.56 13.87
CA ILE A 41 -3.26 -2.18 14.32
C ILE A 41 -4.51 -2.06 15.20
N PRO A 42 -4.38 -1.60 16.47
CA PRO A 42 -5.51 -1.45 17.35
C PRO A 42 -6.37 -0.24 16.96
N ASN A 43 -7.59 -0.18 17.49
CA ASN A 43 -8.48 0.97 17.40
C ASN A 43 -8.88 1.39 15.96
N VAL A 44 -8.92 0.43 15.03
CA VAL A 44 -9.51 0.64 13.70
C VAL A 44 -11.03 0.79 13.86
N GLU A 45 -11.57 1.89 13.34
CA GLU A 45 -12.99 2.21 13.41
C GLU A 45 -13.64 2.08 12.03
N VAL A 46 -14.86 1.52 11.99
CA VAL A 46 -15.70 1.44 10.79
C VAL A 46 -17.07 1.96 11.14
N VAL A 47 -17.38 3.20 10.74
CA VAL A 47 -18.61 3.90 11.11
C VAL A 47 -19.53 4.01 9.89
N GLU A 48 -20.76 3.55 10.02
CA GLU A 48 -21.77 3.64 8.96
C GLU A 48 -22.26 5.08 8.78
N ASN A 49 -22.18 5.60 7.55
CA ASN A 49 -22.84 6.83 7.13
C ASN A 49 -24.10 6.46 6.33
N ARG A 50 -25.22 6.32 7.04
CA ARG A 50 -26.50 5.86 6.46
C ARG A 50 -27.05 6.80 5.40
N GLU A 51 -26.87 8.11 5.57
CA GLU A 51 -27.37 9.10 4.62
C GLU A 51 -26.64 9.02 3.26
N ALA A 52 -25.36 8.63 3.29
CA ALA A 52 -24.51 8.57 2.11
C ALA A 52 -24.23 7.14 1.60
N GLY A 53 -24.83 6.12 2.23
CA GLY A 53 -24.75 4.73 1.80
C GLY A 53 -23.35 4.10 1.82
N HIS A 54 -22.48 4.54 2.73
CA HIS A 54 -21.10 4.05 2.83
C HIS A 54 -20.62 3.96 4.28
N TRP A 55 -19.45 3.36 4.48
CA TRP A 55 -18.77 3.36 5.78
C TRP A 55 -17.51 4.23 5.74
N VAL A 56 -17.28 4.97 6.81
CA VAL A 56 -16.03 5.70 7.05
C VAL A 56 -15.11 4.79 7.85
N VAL A 57 -13.94 4.50 7.30
CA VAL A 57 -12.88 3.71 7.94
C VAL A 57 -11.84 4.67 8.48
N ARG A 58 -11.49 4.54 9.76
CA ARG A 58 -10.44 5.31 10.41
C ARG A 58 -9.39 4.37 10.99
N VAL A 59 -8.14 4.60 10.64
CA VAL A 59 -7.00 3.79 11.05
C VAL A 59 -6.01 4.70 11.77
N PRO A 60 -6.00 4.72 13.11
CA PRO A 60 -5.01 5.47 13.86
C PRO A 60 -3.65 4.78 13.71
N ILE A 61 -2.63 5.54 13.30
CA ILE A 61 -1.26 5.06 13.19
C ILE A 61 -0.62 5.15 14.58
N PRO A 62 -0.23 4.01 15.20
CA PRO A 62 0.48 4.03 16.47
C PRO A 62 1.83 4.74 16.32
N ALA A 63 2.15 5.62 17.26
CA ALA A 63 3.35 6.45 17.20
C ALA A 63 4.64 5.60 17.23
N GLU A 64 4.60 4.47 17.93
CA GLU A 64 5.67 3.48 18.02
C GLU A 64 6.00 2.80 16.68
N LEU A 65 5.09 2.84 15.69
CA LEU A 65 5.32 2.31 14.35
C LEU A 65 5.91 3.36 13.39
N ILE A 66 6.03 4.62 13.83
CA ILE A 66 6.62 5.70 13.03
C ILE A 66 8.14 5.60 13.14
N SER A 67 8.80 5.33 12.02
CA SER A 67 10.26 5.20 11.94
C SER A 67 10.77 5.61 10.56
N ASP A 68 12.09 5.83 10.43
CA ASP A 68 12.71 6.17 9.16
C ASP A 68 12.45 5.10 8.09
N GLY A 69 12.26 5.55 6.85
CA GLY A 69 12.00 4.68 5.70
C GLY A 69 10.52 4.59 5.35
N VAL A 70 10.10 3.42 4.83
CA VAL A 70 8.73 3.15 4.37
C VAL A 70 8.08 2.13 5.28
N GLN A 71 6.96 2.51 5.89
CA GLN A 71 6.11 1.62 6.67
C GLN A 71 4.84 1.32 5.88
N THR A 72 4.60 0.05 5.56
CA THR A 72 3.42 -0.38 4.79
C THR A 72 2.37 -0.97 5.72
N PHE A 73 1.16 -0.44 5.60
CA PHE A 73 -0.02 -0.91 6.30
C PHE A 73 -0.96 -1.59 5.30
N LEU A 74 -1.40 -2.80 5.63
CA LEU A 74 -2.31 -3.57 4.80
C LEU A 74 -3.70 -3.55 5.42
N ILE A 75 -4.71 -3.22 4.62
CA ILE A 75 -6.11 -3.16 5.04
C ILE A 75 -6.82 -4.37 4.42
N HIS A 76 -7.46 -5.18 5.26
CA HIS A 76 -8.10 -6.42 4.85
C HIS A 76 -9.57 -6.45 5.28
N ASP A 77 -10.38 -7.19 4.53
CA ASP A 77 -11.66 -7.67 5.01
C ASP A 77 -11.39 -8.79 6.03
N ALA A 78 -11.80 -8.59 7.28
CA ALA A 78 -11.55 -9.54 8.35
C ALA A 78 -12.29 -10.88 8.17
N LYS A 79 -13.38 -10.90 7.39
CA LYS A 79 -14.17 -12.12 7.14
C LYS A 79 -13.49 -13.03 6.11
N THR A 80 -12.96 -12.44 5.05
CA THR A 80 -12.44 -13.18 3.89
C THR A 80 -10.91 -13.25 3.88
N GLY A 81 -10.24 -12.30 4.52
CA GLY A 81 -8.80 -12.11 4.42
C GLY A 81 -8.37 -11.40 3.14
N ASP A 82 -9.30 -11.04 2.25
CA ASP A 82 -8.99 -10.31 1.01
C ASP A 82 -8.44 -8.92 1.36
N THR A 83 -7.33 -8.54 0.72
CA THR A 83 -6.78 -7.19 0.83
C THR A 83 -7.70 -6.19 0.12
N LEU A 84 -8.16 -5.19 0.87
CA LEU A 84 -9.01 -4.10 0.40
C LEU A 84 -8.19 -2.93 -0.15
N ASP A 85 -7.14 -2.55 0.56
CA ASP A 85 -6.23 -1.48 0.18
C ASP A 85 -4.91 -1.61 0.96
N SER A 86 -3.93 -0.80 0.63
CA SER A 86 -2.71 -0.62 1.42
C SER A 86 -2.26 0.83 1.36
N PHE A 87 -1.59 1.30 2.42
CA PHE A 87 -0.98 2.62 2.39
C PHE A 87 0.41 2.61 3.00
N ASN A 88 1.21 3.59 2.57
CA ASN A 88 2.56 3.78 3.07
C ASN A 88 2.63 5.04 3.92
N LEU A 89 3.30 4.94 5.07
CA LEU A 89 3.84 6.07 5.79
C LEU A 89 5.33 6.16 5.47
N ILE A 90 5.76 7.32 4.96
CA ILE A 90 7.17 7.56 4.61
C ILE A 90 7.67 8.67 5.53
N SER A 91 8.73 8.38 6.28
CA SER A 91 9.33 9.28 7.28
C SER A 91 10.85 9.21 7.26
N GLY A 92 11.49 10.21 7.87
CA GLY A 92 12.95 10.37 7.90
C GLY A 92 13.50 11.27 6.79
N ASP A 93 14.83 11.37 6.71
CA ASP A 93 15.50 12.12 5.66
C ASP A 93 15.15 11.49 4.30
N ALA A 94 14.37 12.25 3.54
CA ALA A 94 13.70 11.80 2.33
C ALA A 94 14.59 10.87 1.48
N LEU A 95 14.03 9.70 1.14
CA LEU A 95 14.27 8.71 0.08
C LEU A 95 14.94 9.17 -1.26
N SER A 96 15.77 10.21 -1.26
CA SER A 96 15.79 11.19 -2.35
C SER A 96 17.05 11.19 -3.21
N TYR A 97 18.19 10.65 -2.75
CA TYR A 97 19.40 10.61 -3.59
C TYR A 97 19.94 9.21 -3.86
N ASP A 98 19.96 8.31 -2.87
CA ASP A 98 20.68 7.05 -3.03
C ASP A 98 19.98 6.06 -3.97
N ILE A 99 18.69 5.76 -3.78
CA ILE A 99 18.00 4.75 -4.59
C ILE A 99 17.89 5.17 -6.06
N ARG A 100 17.73 6.46 -6.38
CA ARG A 100 17.70 6.91 -7.78
C ARG A 100 19.08 6.83 -8.45
N ALA A 101 20.15 7.11 -7.70
CA ALA A 101 21.52 6.94 -8.17
C ALA A 101 21.84 5.46 -8.37
N GLU A 102 21.50 4.59 -7.41
CA GLU A 102 21.68 3.14 -7.50
C GLU A 102 20.89 2.52 -8.66
N VAL A 103 19.63 2.94 -8.88
CA VAL A 103 18.82 2.49 -10.03
C VAL A 103 19.39 2.99 -11.36
N MET A 104 20.00 4.19 -11.39
CA MET A 104 20.69 4.69 -12.57
C MET A 104 21.93 3.84 -12.88
N LEU A 105 22.75 3.54 -11.88
CA LEU A 105 23.94 2.68 -12.01
C LEU A 105 23.56 1.26 -12.48
N LEU A 106 22.51 0.67 -11.91
CA LEU A 106 22.00 -0.63 -12.36
C LEU A 106 21.54 -0.63 -13.82
N ARG A 107 20.99 0.48 -14.32
CA ARG A 107 20.61 0.61 -15.73
C ARG A 107 21.83 0.72 -16.64
N GLU A 108 22.86 1.44 -16.22
CA GLU A 108 24.11 1.56 -16.97
C GLU A 108 24.81 0.20 -17.10
N GLU A 109 24.92 -0.53 -16.00
CA GLU A 109 25.48 -1.90 -16.01
C GLU A 109 24.67 -2.85 -16.90
N LEU A 110 23.34 -2.76 -16.85
CA LEU A 110 22.46 -3.57 -17.69
C LEU A 110 22.62 -3.24 -19.18
N ASP A 111 22.83 -1.97 -19.53
CA ASP A 111 23.06 -1.55 -20.91
C ASP A 111 24.43 -2.00 -21.43
N LEU A 112 25.45 -2.03 -20.58
CA LEU A 112 26.75 -2.62 -20.91
C LEU A 112 26.62 -4.12 -21.18
N LEU A 113 25.88 -4.84 -20.33
CA LEU A 113 25.58 -6.27 -20.53
C LEU A 113 24.80 -6.51 -21.84
N LYS A 114 23.76 -5.72 -22.13
CA LYS A 114 23.00 -5.82 -23.38
C LYS A 114 23.89 -5.62 -24.61
N ARG A 115 24.83 -4.67 -24.57
CA ARG A 115 25.75 -4.41 -25.68
C ARG A 115 26.70 -5.59 -25.90
N ALA A 116 27.28 -6.13 -24.83
CA ALA A 116 28.14 -7.32 -24.90
C ALA A 116 27.38 -8.52 -25.46
N PHE A 117 26.15 -8.75 -24.97
CA PHE A 117 25.30 -9.84 -25.43
C PHE A 117 24.92 -9.71 -26.90
N ARG A 118 24.48 -8.52 -27.35
CA ARG A 118 24.17 -8.27 -28.77
C ARG A 118 25.37 -8.52 -29.68
N ARG A 119 26.55 -8.09 -29.25
CA ARG A 119 27.80 -8.34 -29.99
C ARG A 119 28.07 -9.84 -30.11
N HIS A 120 27.98 -10.56 -29.00
CA HIS A 120 28.19 -12.01 -28.99
C HIS A 120 27.20 -12.76 -29.89
N CYS A 121 25.92 -12.39 -29.90
CA CYS A 121 24.94 -12.98 -30.81
C CYS A 121 25.27 -12.73 -32.29
N LEU A 122 25.77 -11.54 -32.63
CA LEU A 122 26.20 -11.23 -34.00
C LEU A 122 27.46 -12.02 -34.40
N GLU A 123 28.42 -12.17 -33.49
CA GLU A 123 29.64 -12.93 -33.71
C GLU A 123 29.41 -14.44 -33.82
N THR A 124 28.34 -14.96 -33.20
CA THR A 124 28.05 -16.41 -33.18
C THR A 124 27.08 -16.86 -34.28
N THR A 125 26.45 -15.92 -34.99
CA THR A 125 25.51 -16.21 -36.10
C THR A 125 26.15 -16.05 -37.49
N GLY A 126 27.41 -15.61 -37.57
CA GLY A 126 28.21 -15.55 -38.81
C GLY A 126 29.20 -16.71 -38.90
#